data_AF-A0A7X7PJR0-F1
#
_entry.id   AF-A0A7X7PJR0-F1
#
_cell.length_a   1.000
_cell.length_b   1.000
_cell.length_c   1.000
_cell.angle_alpha   90.00
_cell.angle_beta   90.00
_cell.angle_gamma   90.00
#
_symmetry.space_group_name_H-M   'P 1'
#
loop_
_entity.id
_entity.type
_entity.pdbx_description
1 polymer ?
#
loop_
_entity_poly.entity_id
_entity_poly.type
_entity_poly.pdbx_seq_one_letter_code
_entity_poly.pdbx_strand_id
1 'polypeptide(L)'
;MTLSKALFAARRASVLAAAVLVSACADLDIANTNAPTVETLTGSPSRDVMARAATGIFSNAYNDVAAMIQFYTIYGREGYNLQGNDPREIEEQISGPPDPTGRNSGLWTGQYSAIRTINTYL
;
A
#
# COMPACT_ATOMS: atom_id res chain seq x y z
N MET A 1 20.31 60.79 -1.55
CA MET A 1 21.02 59.61 -2.10
C MET A 1 20.90 58.35 -1.23
N THR A 2 20.50 58.44 0.05
CA THR A 2 20.39 57.31 1.00
C THR A 2 19.08 56.53 0.90
N LEU A 3 17.95 57.21 0.61
CA LEU A 3 16.61 56.57 0.53
C LEU A 3 16.50 55.53 -0.60
N SER A 4 17.13 55.79 -1.75
CA SER A 4 17.10 54.89 -2.91
C SER A 4 17.86 53.58 -2.66
N LYS A 5 18.98 53.63 -1.92
CA LYS A 5 19.78 52.44 -1.57
C LYS A 5 19.01 51.49 -0.63
N ALA A 6 18.24 52.04 0.32
CA ALA A 6 17.41 51.26 1.23
C ALA A 6 16.27 50.53 0.49
N LEU A 7 15.64 51.18 -0.50
CA LEU A 7 14.60 50.56 -1.33
C LEU A 7 15.15 49.40 -2.18
N PHE A 8 16.34 49.57 -2.78
CA PHE A 8 17.00 48.51 -3.54
C PHE A 8 17.43 47.32 -2.66
N ALA A 9 17.85 47.58 -1.42
CA ALA A 9 18.19 46.52 -0.45
C ALA A 9 16.94 45.72 -0.03
N ALA A 10 15.82 46.40 0.27
CA ALA A 10 14.56 45.75 0.62
C ALA A 10 14.00 44.90 -0.54
N ARG A 11 14.15 45.36 -1.79
CA ARG A 11 13.73 44.63 -2.99
C ARG A 11 14.58 43.38 -3.25
N ARG A 12 15.89 43.44 -2.96
CA ARG A 12 16.78 42.27 -3.04
C ARG A 12 16.48 41.24 -1.95
N ALA A 13 16.23 41.69 -0.73
CA ALA A 13 15.87 40.81 0.38
C ALA A 13 14.55 40.07 0.14
N SER A 14 13.55 40.75 -0.42
CA SER A 14 12.26 40.14 -0.77
C SER A 14 12.36 39.14 -1.93
N VAL A 15 13.18 39.41 -2.95
CA VAL A 15 13.45 38.43 -4.03
C VAL A 15 14.18 37.20 -3.49
N LEU A 16 15.16 37.39 -2.59
CA LEU A 16 15.89 36.28 -1.97
C LEU A 16 14.97 35.42 -1.09
N ALA A 17 14.11 36.07 -0.28
CA ALA A 17 13.13 35.38 0.56
C ALA A 17 12.10 34.60 -0.28
N ALA A 18 11.62 35.18 -1.38
CA ALA A 18 10.73 34.49 -2.31
C ALA A 18 11.41 33.28 -2.97
N ALA A 19 12.68 33.40 -3.36
CA ALA A 19 13.44 32.29 -3.94
C ALA A 19 13.61 31.13 -2.94
N VAL A 20 13.89 31.42 -1.67
CA VAL A 20 14.01 30.40 -0.61
C VAL A 20 12.68 29.70 -0.37
N LEU A 21 11.56 30.45 -0.29
CA LEU A 21 10.23 29.88 -0.09
C LEU A 21 9.77 28.99 -1.26
N VAL A 22 10.11 29.36 -2.50
CA VAL A 22 9.80 28.54 -3.68
C VAL A 22 10.69 27.29 -3.74
N SER A 23 11.95 27.36 -3.30
CA SER A 23 12.84 26.19 -3.25
C SER A 23 12.50 25.19 -2.13
N ALA A 24 11.82 25.63 -1.06
CA ALA A 24 11.49 24.79 0.09
C ALA A 24 10.39 23.75 -0.21
N CYS A 25 9.60 23.94 -1.28
CA CYS A 25 8.58 22.98 -1.74
C CYS A 25 9.04 22.18 -2.97
N ALA A 26 10.32 22.20 -3.34
CA ALA A 26 10.79 21.51 -4.54
C ALA A 26 10.72 19.99 -4.42
N ASP A 27 10.74 19.47 -3.19
CA ASP A 27 10.65 18.03 -2.90
C ASP A 27 9.55 17.78 -1.86
N LEU A 28 8.44 17.21 -2.33
CA LEU A 28 7.31 16.79 -1.48
C LEU A 28 7.36 15.28 -1.20
N ASP A 29 8.53 14.66 -1.33
CA ASP A 29 8.71 13.26 -1.01
C ASP A 29 8.74 13.08 0.52
N ILE A 30 7.55 13.01 1.11
CA ILE A 30 7.39 12.67 2.52
C ILE A 30 7.68 11.18 2.66
N ALA A 31 8.84 10.86 3.22
CA ALA A 31 9.23 9.48 3.49
C ALA A 31 8.12 8.74 4.25
N ASN A 32 7.53 7.73 3.61
CA ASN A 32 6.57 6.85 4.25
C ASN A 32 7.32 5.86 5.15
N THR A 33 7.53 6.25 6.40
CA THR A 33 8.19 5.41 7.40
C THR A 33 7.42 4.12 7.75
N ASN A 34 6.16 4.01 7.30
CA ASN A 34 5.33 2.82 7.49
C ASN A 34 5.37 1.86 6.28
N ALA A 35 5.98 2.26 5.16
CA ALA A 35 6.13 1.40 4.00
C ALA A 35 7.51 0.72 4.05
N PRO A 36 7.58 -0.60 4.31
CA PRO A 36 8.84 -1.32 4.19
C PRO A 36 9.31 -1.29 2.74
N THR A 37 10.57 -0.93 2.52
CA THR A 37 11.19 -0.96 1.19
C THR A 37 11.87 -2.31 0.94
N VAL A 38 12.18 -2.62 -0.32
CA VAL A 38 12.91 -3.85 -0.67
C VAL A 38 14.28 -3.87 0.01
N GLU A 39 14.96 -2.72 0.06
CA GLU A 39 16.28 -2.53 0.66
C GLU A 39 16.28 -2.82 2.17
N THR A 40 15.12 -2.65 2.82
CA THR A 40 14.93 -2.99 4.24
C THR A 40 15.15 -4.49 4.48
N LEU A 41 14.88 -5.34 3.49
CA LEU A 41 15.05 -6.80 3.56
C LEU A 41 16.34 -7.28 2.90
N THR A 42 16.81 -6.61 1.83
CA THR A 42 17.92 -7.12 1.00
C THR A 42 19.31 -6.56 1.34
N GLY A 43 19.38 -5.44 2.08
CA GLY A 43 20.66 -4.78 2.39
C GLY A 43 21.43 -5.44 3.54
N SER A 44 21.17 -5.00 4.77
CA SER A 44 21.75 -5.56 6.00
C SER A 44 20.71 -5.52 7.12
N PRO A 45 19.62 -6.29 6.99
CA PRO A 45 18.53 -6.28 7.97
C PRO A 45 19.02 -6.76 9.33
N SER A 46 18.54 -6.12 10.39
CA SER A 46 18.74 -6.65 11.74
C SER A 46 17.86 -7.87 11.97
N ARG A 47 18.20 -8.69 12.97
CA ARG A 47 17.38 -9.84 13.37
C ARG A 47 15.95 -9.43 13.71
N ASP A 48 15.76 -8.26 14.33
CA ASP A 48 14.43 -7.75 14.70
C ASP A 48 13.61 -7.36 13.47
N VAL A 49 14.26 -6.81 12.44
CA VAL A 49 13.61 -6.51 11.14
C VAL A 49 13.14 -7.82 10.50
N MET A 50 14.00 -8.84 10.44
CA MET A 50 13.64 -10.14 9.86
C MET A 50 12.49 -10.81 10.63
N ALA A 51 12.52 -10.79 11.97
CA ALA A 51 11.46 -11.38 12.78
C ALA A 51 10.10 -10.70 12.59
N ARG A 52 10.09 -9.35 12.50
CA ARG A 52 8.86 -8.58 12.22
C ARG A 52 8.35 -8.85 10.80
N ALA A 53 9.24 -8.87 9.81
CA ALA A 53 8.88 -9.17 8.42
C ALA A 53 8.26 -10.58 8.30
N ALA A 54 8.86 -11.59 8.92
CA ALA A 54 8.32 -12.94 8.95
C ALA A 54 6.90 -12.98 9.53
N THR A 55 6.67 -12.30 10.66
CA THR A 55 5.33 -12.21 11.27
C THR A 55 4.31 -11.57 10.33
N GLY A 56 4.68 -10.48 9.66
CA GLY A 56 3.84 -9.80 8.68
C GLY A 56 3.53 -10.66 7.46
N ILE A 57 4.52 -11.41 6.96
CA ILE A 57 4.34 -12.38 5.87
C ILE A 57 3.31 -13.45 6.25
N PHE A 58 3.45 -14.06 7.43
CA PHE A 58 2.47 -15.04 7.92
C PHE A 58 1.09 -14.42 8.08
N SER A 59 0.99 -13.23 8.67
CA SER A 59 -0.29 -12.54 8.81
C SER A 59 -0.96 -12.28 7.46
N ASN A 60 -0.20 -11.88 6.43
CA ASN A 60 -0.73 -11.60 5.10
C ASN A 60 -1.16 -12.90 4.38
N ALA A 61 -0.33 -13.93 4.42
CA ALA A 61 -0.60 -15.21 3.75
C ALA A 61 -1.90 -15.86 4.23
N TYR A 62 -2.24 -15.70 5.51
CA TYR A 62 -3.42 -16.32 6.13
C TYR A 62 -4.62 -15.37 6.29
N ASN A 63 -4.53 -14.11 5.82
CA ASN A 63 -5.61 -13.13 6.00
C ASN A 63 -6.91 -13.55 5.29
N ASP A 64 -6.79 -14.23 4.15
CA ASP A 64 -7.93 -14.60 3.31
C ASP A 64 -8.51 -15.99 3.60
N VAL A 65 -8.04 -16.70 4.63
CA VAL A 65 -8.47 -18.09 4.90
C VAL A 65 -9.99 -18.21 5.02
N ALA A 66 -10.63 -17.30 5.75
CA ALA A 66 -12.09 -17.32 5.92
C ALA A 66 -12.81 -17.11 4.57
N ALA A 67 -12.32 -16.19 3.75
CA ALA A 67 -12.86 -15.92 2.42
C ALA A 67 -12.66 -17.13 1.48
N MET A 68 -11.51 -17.80 1.57
CA MET A 68 -11.19 -18.99 0.77
C MET A 68 -12.02 -20.20 1.18
N ILE A 69 -12.26 -20.42 2.47
CA ILE A 69 -13.21 -21.43 2.97
C ILE A 69 -14.59 -21.16 2.39
N GLN A 70 -15.11 -19.94 2.56
CA GLN A 70 -16.43 -19.57 2.04
C GLN A 70 -16.53 -19.74 0.53
N PHE A 71 -15.48 -19.36 -0.21
CA PHE A 71 -15.39 -19.54 -1.65
C PHE A 71 -15.59 -21.00 -2.06
N TYR A 72 -14.81 -21.93 -1.49
CA TYR A 72 -14.93 -23.36 -1.79
C TYR A 72 -16.24 -23.97 -1.28
N THR A 73 -16.74 -23.52 -0.13
CA THR A 73 -18.04 -23.91 0.41
C THR A 73 -19.20 -23.56 -0.54
N ILE A 74 -19.18 -22.38 -1.17
CA ILE A 74 -20.19 -21.97 -2.15
C ILE A 74 -20.08 -22.80 -3.43
N TYR A 75 -18.86 -22.99 -3.94
CA TYR A 75 -18.61 -23.86 -5.10
C TYR A 75 -19.09 -25.30 -4.88
N GLY A 76 -18.82 -25.85 -3.69
CA GLY A 76 -19.26 -27.19 -3.28
C GLY A 76 -20.75 -27.28 -2.95
N ARG A 77 -21.46 -26.13 -2.91
CA ARG A 77 -22.87 -26.03 -2.48
C ARG A 77 -23.10 -26.52 -1.04
N GLU A 78 -22.11 -26.31 -0.18
CA GLU A 78 -22.12 -26.71 1.23
C GLU A 78 -22.56 -25.55 2.16
N GLY A 79 -22.63 -24.34 1.64
CA GLY A 79 -23.06 -23.15 2.38
C GLY A 79 -23.13 -21.91 1.49
N TYR A 80 -23.86 -20.91 1.96
CA TYR A 80 -24.12 -19.66 1.23
C TYR A 80 -23.96 -18.44 2.13
N ASN A 81 -23.41 -17.35 1.58
CA ASN A 81 -23.39 -16.07 2.26
C ASN A 81 -24.77 -15.41 2.24
N LEU A 82 -25.53 -15.49 3.33
CA LEU A 82 -26.86 -14.87 3.39
C LEU A 82 -26.83 -13.36 3.68
N GLN A 83 -25.65 -12.75 3.70
CA GLN A 83 -25.53 -11.30 3.85
C GLN A 83 -25.94 -10.61 2.55
N GLY A 84 -26.88 -9.66 2.65
CA GLY A 84 -27.38 -8.89 1.51
C GLY A 84 -26.49 -7.70 1.12
N ASN A 85 -25.27 -7.60 1.66
CA ASN A 85 -24.36 -6.48 1.39
C ASN A 85 -23.73 -6.57 0.00
N ASP A 86 -23.47 -7.78 -0.50
CA ASP A 86 -22.93 -7.99 -1.84
C ASP A 86 -23.40 -9.34 -2.42
N PRO A 87 -24.37 -9.34 -3.35
CA PRO A 87 -24.89 -10.57 -3.96
C PRO A 87 -23.87 -11.29 -4.85
N ARG A 88 -22.81 -10.59 -5.31
CA ARG A 88 -21.75 -11.17 -6.14
C ARG A 88 -20.98 -12.26 -5.40
N GLU A 89 -20.99 -12.22 -4.07
CA GLU A 89 -20.27 -13.16 -3.21
C GLU A 89 -20.76 -14.61 -3.31
N ILE A 90 -21.96 -14.82 -3.86
CA ILE A 90 -22.50 -16.13 -4.19
C ILE A 90 -22.62 -16.30 -5.71
N GLU A 91 -23.15 -15.29 -6.40
CA GLU A 91 -23.57 -15.41 -7.80
C GLU A 91 -22.39 -15.72 -8.74
N GLU A 92 -21.22 -15.11 -8.51
CA GLU A 92 -20.03 -15.33 -9.32
C GLU A 92 -19.50 -16.76 -9.25
N GLN A 93 -19.69 -17.43 -8.12
CA GLN A 93 -19.25 -18.81 -7.88
C GLN A 93 -20.26 -19.84 -8.40
N ILE A 94 -21.52 -19.45 -8.61
CA ILE A 94 -22.57 -20.37 -9.08
C ILE A 94 -22.76 -20.31 -10.60
N SER A 95 -22.87 -19.11 -11.18
CA SER A 95 -23.32 -18.94 -12.57
C SER A 95 -22.48 -17.95 -13.39
N GLY A 96 -21.69 -17.09 -12.76
CA GLY A 96 -20.74 -16.20 -13.43
C GLY A 96 -21.39 -15.12 -14.33
N PRO A 97 -20.57 -14.35 -15.08
CA PRO A 97 -19.10 -14.37 -15.11
C PRO A 97 -18.46 -13.71 -13.86
N PRO A 98 -17.20 -14.06 -13.51
CA PRO A 98 -16.48 -13.40 -12.43
C PRO A 98 -16.27 -11.90 -12.69
N ASP A 99 -16.52 -11.05 -11.70
CA ASP A 99 -16.14 -9.65 -11.75
C ASP A 99 -14.61 -9.55 -11.64
N PRO A 100 -13.93 -8.85 -12.58
CA PRO A 100 -12.48 -8.60 -12.49
C PRO A 100 -12.04 -7.92 -11.20
N THR A 101 -12.95 -7.24 -10.50
CA THR A 101 -12.73 -6.57 -9.21
C THR A 101 -13.43 -7.27 -8.04
N GLY A 102 -14.04 -8.43 -8.30
CA GLY A 102 -14.73 -9.24 -7.32
C GLY A 102 -13.78 -10.08 -6.45
N ARG A 103 -14.37 -10.98 -5.68
CA ARG A 103 -13.62 -11.80 -4.72
C ARG A 103 -12.52 -12.65 -5.36
N ASN A 104 -12.74 -13.12 -6.59
CA ASN A 104 -11.77 -13.92 -7.33
C ASN A 104 -10.41 -13.22 -7.48
N SER A 105 -10.41 -11.93 -7.90
CA SER A 105 -9.18 -11.16 -8.05
C SER A 105 -8.61 -10.70 -6.71
N GLY A 106 -9.46 -10.46 -5.71
CA GLY A 106 -9.04 -10.17 -4.34
C GLY A 106 -8.22 -11.31 -3.73
N LEU A 107 -8.74 -12.54 -3.77
CA LEU A 107 -8.05 -13.74 -3.29
C LEU A 107 -6.72 -13.95 -4.02
N TRP A 108 -6.70 -13.79 -5.35
CA TRP A 108 -5.46 -13.87 -6.11
C TRP A 108 -4.43 -12.83 -5.67
N THR A 109 -4.86 -11.57 -5.55
CA THR A 109 -3.99 -10.45 -5.19
C THR A 109 -3.39 -10.64 -3.80
N GLY A 110 -4.19 -11.05 -2.81
CA GLY A 110 -3.73 -11.32 -1.46
C GLY A 110 -2.62 -12.36 -1.44
N GLN A 111 -2.87 -13.54 -2.02
CA GLN A 111 -1.92 -14.64 -2.06
C GLN A 111 -0.63 -14.29 -2.81
N TYR A 112 -0.72 -13.67 -3.98
CA TYR A 112 0.47 -13.31 -4.77
C TYR A 112 1.25 -12.14 -4.20
N SER A 113 0.60 -11.24 -3.45
CA SER A 113 1.32 -10.21 -2.69
C SER A 113 2.21 -10.83 -1.62
N ALA A 114 1.72 -11.84 -0.90
CA ALA A 114 2.49 -12.56 0.12
C ALA A 114 3.65 -13.33 -0.50
N ILE A 115 3.41 -14.07 -1.61
CA ILE A 115 4.47 -14.79 -2.34
C ILE A 115 5.57 -13.84 -2.80
N ARG A 116 5.21 -12.68 -3.37
CA ARG A 116 6.18 -11.68 -3.81
C ARG A 116 7.07 -11.21 -2.65
N THR A 117 6.48 -10.94 -1.48
CA THR A 117 7.24 -10.53 -0.30
C THR A 117 8.14 -11.66 0.21
N ILE A 118 7.66 -12.92 0.20
CA ILE A 118 8.46 -14.10 0.58
C ILE A 118 9.69 -14.23 -0.33
N ASN A 119 9.54 -14.05 -1.64
CA ASN A 119 10.65 -14.13 -2.60
C ASN A 119 11.71 -13.03 -2.42
N THR A 120 11.36 -11.93 -1.74
CA THR A 120 12.31 -10.87 -1.38
C THR A 120 12.95 -11.13 -0.01
N TYR A 121 12.24 -11.86 0.86
CA TYR A 121 12.67 -12.19 2.21
C TYR A 121 13.68 -13.36 2.26
N LEU A 122 13.53 -14.33 1.35
CA LEU A 122 14.39 -15.52 1.21
C LEU A 122 15.56 -15.26 0.25
#